data_AF-A0AAR2JQQ2-F1
#
_entry.id   AF-A0AAR2JQQ2-F1
#
_cell.length_a   1.000
_cell.length_b   1.000
_cell.length_c   1.000
_cell.angle_alpha   90.00
_cell.angle_beta   90.00
_cell.angle_gamma   90.00
#
_symmetry.space_group_name_H-M   'P 1'
#
loop_
_entity.id
_entity.type
_entity.pdbx_description
1 polymer ?
#
loop_
_entity_poly.entity_id
_entity_poly.type
_entity_poly.pdbx_seq_one_letter_code
_entity_poly.pdbx_strand_id
1 'polypeptide(L)'
;CTTFFGYEPLLQLISLQKASGCWEMDDALAEVFGRTEEEVVRQTPAEVEKGVWATVLALIWLHGFKMDAQVEWQFVAMKAVAWIHTQNGKLSILIRNH
;
A
#
# COMPACT_ATOMS: atom_id res chain seq x y z
N CYS A 1 17.70 24.19 13.95
CA CYS A 1 16.52 23.89 14.79
C CYS A 1 15.80 22.69 14.20
N THR A 2 16.09 21.49 14.67
CA THR A 2 15.64 20.22 14.07
C THR A 2 15.03 19.36 15.16
N THR A 3 13.75 19.53 15.41
CA THR A 3 12.91 18.64 16.21
C THR A 3 11.46 19.05 16.01
N PHE A 4 10.55 18.06 15.93
CA PHE A 4 9.09 18.14 15.73
C PHE A 4 8.59 18.15 14.28
N PHE A 5 8.58 16.98 13.65
CA PHE A 5 7.33 16.33 13.28
C PHE A 5 7.54 14.82 13.36
N GLY A 6 7.24 14.24 14.52
CA GLY A 6 7.04 12.81 14.66
C GLY A 6 5.75 12.43 13.95
N TYR A 7 5.79 12.36 12.62
CA TYR A 7 4.83 11.54 11.90
C TYR A 7 5.20 10.10 12.23
N GLU A 8 4.35 9.40 12.99
CA GLU A 8 4.48 7.95 13.01
C GLU A 8 4.36 7.49 11.56
N PRO A 9 5.36 6.79 11.00
CA PRO A 9 5.31 6.43 9.58
C PRO A 9 4.08 5.56 9.26
N LEU A 10 3.52 4.91 10.30
CA LEU A 10 2.21 4.28 10.31
C LEU A 10 1.05 5.23 9.96
N LEU A 11 0.95 6.37 10.63
CA LEU A 11 -0.09 7.37 10.41
C LEU A 11 0.04 8.03 9.03
N GLN A 12 1.27 8.26 8.56
CA GLN A 12 1.49 8.68 7.17
C GLN A 12 0.97 7.63 6.19
N LEU A 13 1.34 6.36 6.38
CA LEU A 13 0.87 5.27 5.52
C LEU A 13 -0.66 5.17 5.52
N ILE A 14 -1.31 5.21 6.69
CA ILE A 14 -2.78 5.17 6.79
C ILE A 14 -3.41 6.37 6.09
N SER A 15 -2.81 7.56 6.23
CA SER A 15 -3.30 8.79 5.60
C SER A 15 -3.16 8.81 4.08
N LEU A 16 -2.16 8.10 3.54
CA LEU A 16 -1.98 7.90 2.11
C LEU A 16 -2.99 6.92 1.51
N GLN A 17 -3.76 6.19 2.32
CA GLN A 17 -4.75 5.26 1.79
C GLN A 17 -5.90 6.03 1.12
N LYS A 18 -6.16 5.73 -0.15
CA LYS A 18 -7.30 6.30 -0.87
C LYS A 18 -8.63 5.79 -0.31
N ALA A 19 -9.72 6.49 -0.62
CA ALA A 19 -11.08 6.10 -0.22
C ALA A 19 -11.46 4.67 -0.66
N SER A 20 -10.85 4.17 -1.74
CA SER A 20 -10.96 2.81 -2.28
C SER A 20 -10.23 1.74 -1.45
N GLY A 21 -9.33 2.12 -0.55
CA GLY A 21 -8.47 1.19 0.19
C GLY A 21 -7.14 0.88 -0.48
N CYS A 22 -6.84 1.46 -1.65
CA CYS A 22 -5.56 1.28 -2.33
C CYS A 22 -4.56 2.38 -1.96
N TRP A 23 -3.28 2.07 -2.19
CA TRP A 23 -2.21 3.06 -2.23
C TRP A 23 -1.74 3.23 -3.67
N GLU A 24 -1.34 4.46 -4.00
CA GLU A 24 -0.62 4.75 -5.23
C GLU A 24 0.85 4.91 -4.92
N MET A 25 1.69 4.60 -5.90
CA MET A 25 3.13 4.83 -5.77
C MET A 25 3.36 6.33 -5.88
N ASP A 26 3.69 6.97 -4.75
CA ASP A 26 4.07 8.38 -4.69
C ASP A 26 5.33 8.55 -3.83
N ASP A 27 5.95 9.74 -3.93
CA ASP A 27 7.17 10.08 -3.19
C ASP A 27 6.97 9.91 -1.67
N ALA A 28 5.77 10.19 -1.16
CA ALA A 28 5.43 10.07 0.25
C ALA A 28 5.40 8.60 0.71
N LEU A 29 4.89 7.69 -0.11
CA LEU A 29 4.90 6.26 0.15
C LEU A 29 6.33 5.70 0.12
N ALA A 30 7.14 6.15 -0.84
CA ALA A 30 8.56 5.78 -0.92
C ALA A 30 9.33 6.24 0.34
N GLU A 31 9.05 7.45 0.82
CA GLU A 31 9.61 7.99 2.06
C GLU A 31 9.22 7.13 3.29
N VAL A 32 7.97 6.65 3.37
CA VAL A 32 7.53 5.74 4.45
C VAL A 32 8.29 4.41 4.42
N PHE A 33 8.60 3.88 3.23
CA PHE A 33 9.41 2.67 3.10
C PHE A 33 10.92 2.92 3.36
N GLY A 34 11.36 4.18 3.47
CA GLY A 34 12.77 4.54 3.53
C GLY A 34 13.54 4.14 2.27
N ARG A 35 12.86 4.07 1.12
CA ARG A 35 13.41 3.70 -0.20
C ARG A 35 13.12 4.81 -1.22
N THR A 36 13.84 4.84 -2.33
CA THR A 36 13.51 5.75 -3.44
C THR A 36 12.43 5.14 -4.33
N GLU A 37 11.55 5.97 -4.90
CA GLU A 37 10.48 5.52 -5.81
C GLU A 37 11.05 4.64 -6.94
N GLU A 38 12.20 5.04 -7.48
CA GLU A 38 12.92 4.33 -8.55
C GLU A 38 13.29 2.89 -8.16
N GLU A 39 13.70 2.67 -6.91
CA GLU A 39 14.07 1.36 -6.39
C GLU A 39 12.82 0.48 -6.22
N VAL A 40 11.72 1.07 -5.79
CA VAL A 40 10.42 0.39 -5.63
C VAL A 40 9.81 0.04 -7.00
N VAL A 41 9.87 0.97 -7.95
CA VAL A 41 9.42 0.79 -9.33
C VAL A 41 10.27 -0.26 -10.04
N ARG A 42 11.59 -0.27 -9.82
CA ARG A 42 12.50 -1.27 -10.38
C ARG A 42 12.23 -2.68 -9.85
N GLN A 43 11.74 -2.80 -8.62
CA GLN A 43 11.33 -4.08 -8.03
C GLN A 43 9.88 -4.48 -8.37
N THR A 44 9.12 -3.60 -9.04
CA THR A 44 7.74 -3.90 -9.44
C THR A 44 7.76 -4.89 -10.61
N PRO A 45 7.08 -6.05 -10.50
CA PRO A 45 6.90 -6.93 -11.65
C PRO A 45 6.12 -6.22 -12.76
N ALA A 46 6.56 -6.32 -14.01
CA ALA A 46 5.93 -5.63 -15.14
C ALA A 46 4.46 -6.01 -15.38
N GLU A 47 4.04 -7.15 -14.84
CA GLU A 47 2.68 -7.70 -14.93
C GLU A 47 1.74 -7.15 -13.86
N VAL A 48 2.26 -6.44 -12.85
CA VAL A 48 1.49 -5.92 -11.71
C VAL A 48 1.32 -4.41 -11.85
N GLU A 49 0.07 -3.94 -11.73
CA GLU A 49 -0.22 -2.51 -11.72
C GLU A 49 0.50 -1.83 -10.54
N LYS A 50 1.11 -0.66 -10.78
CA LYS A 50 1.88 0.08 -9.76
C LYS A 50 1.09 0.29 -8.46
N GLY A 51 -0.22 0.53 -8.55
CA GLY A 51 -1.09 0.69 -7.37
C GLY A 51 -1.29 -0.61 -6.56
N VAL A 52 -1.34 -1.76 -7.23
CA VAL A 52 -1.40 -3.07 -6.54
C VAL A 52 -0.08 -3.33 -5.81
N TRP A 53 1.06 -3.05 -6.45
CA TRP A 53 2.37 -3.22 -5.82
C TRP A 53 2.61 -2.28 -4.63
N ALA A 54 2.25 -1.00 -4.77
CA ALA A 54 2.26 -0.03 -3.67
C ALA A 54 1.43 -0.51 -2.48
N THR A 55 0.24 -1.06 -2.75
CA THR A 55 -0.65 -1.62 -1.72
C THR A 55 -0.04 -2.84 -1.03
N VAL A 56 0.58 -3.75 -1.79
CA VAL A 56 1.24 -4.95 -1.22
C VAL A 56 2.44 -4.56 -0.35
N LEU A 57 3.26 -3.61 -0.78
CA LEU A 57 4.38 -3.12 0.01
C LEU A 57 3.93 -2.44 1.30
N ALA A 58 2.86 -1.64 1.25
CA ALA A 58 2.25 -1.04 2.43
C ALA A 58 1.82 -2.11 3.45
N LEU A 59 1.19 -3.19 2.98
CA LEU A 59 0.79 -4.33 3.82
C LEU A 59 1.99 -5.06 4.44
N ILE A 60 3.05 -5.32 3.66
CA ILE A 60 4.27 -5.97 4.15
C ILE A 60 4.93 -5.09 5.22
N TRP A 61 4.99 -3.78 4.98
CA TRP A 61 5.59 -2.83 5.92
C TRP A 61 4.79 -2.72 7.22
N LEU A 62 3.44 -2.67 7.14
CA LEU A 62 2.57 -2.73 8.31
C LEU A 62 2.81 -3.98 9.15
N HIS A 63 2.89 -5.14 8.50
CA HIS A 63 3.11 -6.42 9.16
C HIS A 63 4.54 -6.56 9.73
N GLY A 64 5.54 -5.95 9.09
CA GLY A 64 6.94 -6.05 9.49
C GLY A 64 7.38 -5.02 10.54
N PHE A 65 6.82 -3.80 10.53
CA PHE A 65 7.34 -2.68 11.31
C PHE A 65 6.49 -2.32 12.54
N LYS A 66 5.19 -2.63 12.54
CA LYS A 66 4.24 -2.16 13.56
C LYS A 66 3.29 -3.25 14.06
N MET A 67 3.80 -4.43 14.41
CA MET A 67 2.95 -5.50 14.97
C MET A 67 2.20 -5.09 16.25
N ASP A 68 2.80 -4.24 17.10
CA ASP A 68 2.16 -3.77 18.35
C ASP A 68 0.89 -2.94 18.12
N ALA A 69 0.72 -2.34 16.93
CA ALA A 69 -0.44 -1.51 16.58
C ALA A 69 -1.43 -2.24 15.65
N GLN A 70 -1.42 -3.59 15.65
CA GLN A 70 -2.25 -4.40 14.75
C GLN A 70 -3.72 -3.98 14.70
N VAL A 71 -4.29 -3.60 15.84
CA VAL A 71 -5.70 -3.21 15.93
C VAL A 71 -6.01 -1.94 15.13
N GLU A 72 -5.05 -1.02 14.99
CA GLU A 72 -5.23 0.25 14.30
C GLU A 72 -5.12 0.09 12.78
N TRP A 73 -4.16 -0.72 12.30
CA TRP A 73 -3.94 -0.89 10.88
C TRP A 73 -4.66 -2.10 10.26
N GLN A 74 -5.17 -3.05 11.05
CA GLN A 74 -5.88 -4.22 10.51
C GLN A 74 -7.08 -3.84 9.63
N PHE A 75 -7.81 -2.78 9.96
CA PHE A 75 -8.97 -2.33 9.18
C PHE A 75 -8.53 -1.74 7.85
N VAL A 76 -7.46 -0.95 7.89
CA VAL A 76 -6.83 -0.34 6.72
C VAL A 76 -6.28 -1.43 5.79
N ALA A 77 -5.59 -2.42 6.36
CA ALA A 77 -5.06 -3.58 5.64
C ALA A 77 -6.17 -4.45 5.04
N MET A 78 -7.23 -4.73 5.80
CA MET A 78 -8.37 -5.52 5.32
C MET A 78 -9.08 -4.86 4.15
N LYS A 79 -9.25 -3.53 4.20
CA LYS A 79 -9.84 -2.75 3.11
C LYS A 79 -8.99 -2.82 1.84
N ALA A 80 -7.67 -2.75 2.00
CA ALA A 80 -6.72 -2.88 0.91
C ALA A 80 -6.73 -4.28 0.26
N VAL A 81 -6.74 -5.32 1.09
CA VAL A 81 -6.86 -6.71 0.63
C VAL A 81 -8.18 -6.92 -0.11
N ALA A 82 -9.30 -6.42 0.42
CA ALA A 82 -10.60 -6.49 -0.25
C ALA A 82 -10.60 -5.76 -1.61
N TRP A 83 -9.89 -4.64 -1.72
CA TRP A 83 -9.71 -3.92 -2.99
C TRP A 83 -8.92 -4.75 -4.01
N ILE A 84 -7.79 -5.36 -3.62
CA ILE A 84 -6.99 -6.25 -4.50
C ILE A 84 -7.85 -7.43 -4.99
N HIS A 85 -8.60 -8.07 -4.09
CA HIS A 85 -9.53 -9.14 -4.46
C HIS A 85 -10.61 -8.68 -5.44
N THR A 86 -11.08 -7.43 -5.32
CA THR A 86 -12.06 -6.84 -6.26
C THR A 86 -11.46 -6.62 -7.65
N GLN A 87 -10.19 -6.22 -7.74
CA GLN A 87 -9.49 -6.11 -9.03
C GLN A 87 -9.34 -7.47 -9.71
N ASN A 88 -8.99 -8.51 -8.94
CA ASN A 88 -8.88 -9.87 -9.47
C ASN A 88 -10.26 -10.45 -9.87
N GLY A 89 -11.32 -10.09 -9.13
CA GLY A 89 -12.70 -10.44 -9.48
C GLY A 89 -13.18 -9.80 -10.77
N LYS A 90 -12.80 -8.54 -11.06
CA LYS A 90 -13.10 -7.88 -12.34
C LYS A 90 -12.49 -8.59 -13.54
N LEU A 91 -11.29 -9.15 -13.38
CA LEU A 91 -10.66 -9.95 -14.43
C LEU A 91 -11.52 -11.17 -14.76
N SER A 92 -12.08 -11.87 -13.76
CA SER A 92 -12.92 -13.05 -13.97
C SER A 92 -14.26 -12.79 -14.68
N ILE A 93 -14.79 -11.56 -14.62
CA ILE A 93 -16.01 -11.17 -15.34
C ILE A 93 -15.68 -10.84 -16.81
N LEU A 94 -14.47 -10.35 -17.09
CA LEU A 94 -14.01 -10.04 -18.45
C LEU A 94 -13.55 -11.30 -19.23
N ILE A 95 -13.09 -12.37 -18.57
CA ILE A 95 -12.72 -13.63 -19.26
C ILE A 95 -13.94 -14.54 -19.53
N ARG A 96 -15.10 -14.30 -18.90
CA ARG A 96 -16.30 -15.15 -19.09
C ARG A 96 -17.22 -14.71 -20.24
N ASN A 97 -16.85 -13.66 -20.99
CA ASN A 97 -17.63 -13.09 -22.10
C ASN A 97 -16.95 -13.27 -23.47
N HIS A 98 -16.13 -14.30 -23.67
CA HIS A 98 -15.56 -14.61 -24.98
C HIS A 98 -15.71 -16.08 -25.37
#